data_AF-A0A1S8C6Z7-F1
#
_entry.id   AF-A0A1S8C6Z7-F1
#
_cell.length_a   1.000
_cell.length_b   1.000
_cell.length_c   1.000
_cell.angle_alpha   90.00
_cell.angle_beta   90.00
_cell.angle_gamma   90.00
#
_symmetry.space_group_name_H-M   'P 1'
#
loop_
_entity.id
_entity.type
_entity.pdbx_description
1 polymer ?
#
loop_
_entity_poly.entity_id
_entity_poly.type
_entity_poly.pdbx_seq_one_letter_code
_entity_poly.pdbx_strand_id
1 'polypeptide(L)'
;HPDDGASAPSGRADNRVAAWCLAALLAVGSGLGSLNLFIDGVLREGPTRWLYLGAMAGLLVLGVALAVRRQVEPATTAALVIVGDVVYVVVARAVTDPLLYSPPLMLLFCCAAAAWFLGPRMLALHMALVVVACAAALAGSYPDAASLAVQVAVNAVVLDLVTLGVFLLRRRVERLLADTRALSSTDPLTGLANRRCLVEQAPRIWRQARRDGQRVVSLVLDLDHFKRLNDAHGHAVGDEVLRSVAAALAAACARPTCSPARGEELVVIGLGTRGSKLAVPGSVLAGLPTAEVLADLGQPVG
;
A
#
# COMPACT_ATOMS: atom_id res chain seq x y z
N HIS A 1 -13.50 22.87 -17.40
CA HIS A 1 -13.01 22.04 -16.29
C HIS A 1 -14.07 21.01 -15.98
N PRO A 2 -13.83 19.75 -16.37
CA PRO A 2 -13.60 18.75 -15.33
C PRO A 2 -12.50 17.77 -15.73
N ASP A 3 -11.60 17.47 -14.79
CA ASP A 3 -10.68 16.33 -14.92
C ASP A 3 -10.33 15.85 -13.51
N ASP A 4 -11.27 15.12 -12.92
CA ASP A 4 -11.09 14.36 -11.68
C ASP A 4 -11.65 12.96 -11.95
N GLY A 5 -10.80 11.92 -11.97
CA GLY A 5 -11.33 10.56 -12.14
C GLY A 5 -10.38 9.38 -12.33
N ALA A 6 -9.05 9.54 -12.39
CA ALA A 6 -8.18 8.42 -12.80
C ALA A 6 -7.06 8.03 -11.82
N SER A 7 -7.31 8.09 -10.50
CA SER A 7 -6.34 7.61 -9.49
C SER A 7 -6.94 6.69 -8.42
N ALA A 8 -7.86 5.76 -8.73
CA ALA A 8 -8.57 5.03 -7.66
C ALA A 8 -9.01 3.54 -7.86
N PRO A 9 -8.28 2.65 -8.55
CA PRO A 9 -8.51 1.21 -8.38
C PRO A 9 -7.72 0.59 -7.21
N SER A 10 -6.44 0.96 -7.03
CA SER A 10 -5.58 0.38 -5.98
C SER A 10 -6.00 0.80 -4.56
N GLY A 11 -6.26 2.09 -4.34
CA GLY A 11 -6.65 2.60 -3.01
C GLY A 11 -7.98 2.05 -2.48
N ARG A 12 -8.92 1.64 -3.36
CA ARG A 12 -10.17 1.00 -2.93
C ARG A 12 -9.98 -0.47 -2.54
N ALA A 13 -9.12 -1.19 -3.24
CA ALA A 13 -8.79 -2.58 -2.89
C ALA A 13 -8.05 -2.63 -1.55
N ASP A 14 -7.06 -1.77 -1.35
CA ASP A 14 -6.30 -1.68 -0.11
C ASP A 14 -7.20 -1.30 1.08
N ASN A 15 -8.15 -0.38 0.88
CA ASN A 15 -9.09 0.02 1.94
C ASN A 15 -10.09 -1.11 2.30
N ARG A 16 -10.50 -1.93 1.32
CA ARG A 16 -11.33 -3.12 1.57
C ARG A 16 -10.58 -4.17 2.37
N VAL A 17 -9.31 -4.45 2.02
CA VAL A 17 -8.47 -5.39 2.75
C VAL A 17 -8.27 -4.91 4.19
N ALA A 18 -7.96 -3.62 4.39
CA ALA A 18 -7.85 -3.02 5.71
C ALA A 18 -9.12 -3.19 6.56
N ALA A 19 -10.30 -2.95 5.96
CA ALA A 19 -11.59 -3.13 6.63
C ALA A 19 -11.80 -4.57 7.11
N TRP A 20 -11.51 -5.55 6.25
CA TRP A 20 -11.62 -6.98 6.60
C TRP A 20 -10.61 -7.39 7.67
N CYS A 21 -9.37 -6.92 7.59
CA CYS A 21 -8.36 -7.20 8.62
C CYS A 21 -8.78 -6.66 10.00
N LEU A 22 -9.24 -5.42 10.07
CA LEU A 22 -9.71 -4.82 11.33
C LEU A 22 -10.97 -5.52 11.85
N ALA A 23 -11.92 -5.84 10.97
CA ALA A 23 -13.13 -6.59 11.35
C ALA A 23 -12.78 -7.99 11.90
N ALA A 24 -11.84 -8.69 11.27
CA ALA A 24 -11.36 -9.99 11.73
C ALA A 24 -10.67 -9.89 13.10
N LEU A 25 -9.81 -8.89 13.31
CA LEU A 25 -9.16 -8.65 14.60
C LEU A 25 -10.18 -8.40 15.72
N LEU A 26 -11.19 -7.57 15.48
CA LEU A 26 -12.26 -7.31 16.45
C LEU A 26 -13.10 -8.55 16.74
N ALA A 27 -13.42 -9.34 15.72
CA ALA A 27 -14.17 -10.58 15.87
C ALA A 27 -13.38 -11.62 16.69
N VAL A 28 -12.08 -11.77 16.42
CA VAL A 28 -11.20 -12.66 17.19
C VAL A 28 -11.08 -12.20 18.63
N GLY A 29 -10.84 -10.89 18.85
CA GLY A 29 -10.74 -10.32 20.20
C GLY A 29 -12.03 -10.49 21.00
N SER A 30 -13.18 -10.19 20.39
CA SER A 30 -14.51 -10.40 20.99
C SER A 30 -14.79 -11.88 21.27
N GLY A 31 -14.46 -12.78 20.34
CA GLY A 31 -14.66 -14.22 20.49
C GLY A 31 -13.81 -14.81 21.62
N LEU A 32 -12.51 -14.53 21.64
CA LEU A 32 -11.61 -14.97 22.71
C LEU A 32 -12.03 -14.39 24.06
N GLY A 33 -12.38 -13.10 24.13
CA GLY A 33 -12.87 -12.47 25.35
C GLY A 33 -14.19 -13.07 25.83
N SER A 34 -15.08 -13.47 24.91
CA SER A 34 -16.35 -14.09 25.29
C SER A 34 -16.19 -15.46 25.95
N LEU A 35 -15.08 -16.16 25.74
CA LEU A 35 -14.80 -17.43 26.44
C LEU A 35 -14.74 -17.25 27.96
N ASN A 36 -14.23 -16.11 28.45
CA ASN A 36 -14.16 -15.81 29.88
C ASN A 36 -15.54 -15.69 30.55
N LEU A 37 -16.62 -15.50 29.79
CA LEU A 37 -17.99 -15.45 30.32
C LEU A 37 -18.50 -16.82 30.77
N PHE A 38 -17.91 -17.90 30.25
CA PHE A 38 -18.30 -19.29 30.52
C PHE A 38 -17.43 -19.97 31.60
N ILE A 39 -16.39 -19.29 32.08
CA ILE A 39 -15.48 -19.82 33.10
C ILE A 39 -15.82 -19.19 34.44
N ASP A 40 -16.25 -20.02 35.39
CA ASP A 40 -16.58 -19.58 36.74
C ASP A 40 -15.33 -19.05 37.47
N GLY A 41 -15.49 -17.95 38.22
CA GLY A 41 -14.43 -17.33 39.03
C GLY A 41 -13.48 -16.38 38.28
N VAL A 42 -13.58 -16.27 36.95
CA VAL A 42 -12.73 -15.35 36.15
C VAL A 42 -13.22 -13.90 36.21
N LEU A 43 -14.54 -13.70 36.21
CA LEU A 43 -15.15 -12.37 36.23
C LEU A 43 -15.65 -12.03 37.64
N ARG A 44 -15.44 -10.78 38.05
CA ARG A 44 -16.02 -10.24 39.28
C ARG A 44 -17.53 -10.20 39.17
N GLU A 45 -18.21 -10.70 40.19
CA GLU A 45 -19.67 -10.64 40.27
C GLU A 45 -20.17 -9.19 40.40
N GLY A 46 -21.38 -8.92 39.89
CA GLY A 46 -22.02 -7.60 39.95
C GLY A 46 -21.98 -6.80 38.63
N PRO A 47 -22.02 -5.45 38.69
CA PRO A 47 -22.24 -4.60 37.51
C PRO A 47 -21.09 -4.63 36.49
N THR A 48 -19.87 -4.99 36.92
CA THR A 48 -18.70 -5.12 36.05
C THR A 48 -18.83 -6.23 35.03
N ARG A 49 -19.57 -7.31 35.33
CA ARG A 49 -19.86 -8.40 34.39
C ARG A 49 -20.71 -7.92 33.21
N TRP A 50 -21.68 -7.05 33.47
CA TRP A 50 -22.50 -6.43 32.42
C TRP A 50 -21.70 -5.47 31.54
N LEU A 51 -20.78 -4.72 32.15
CA LEU A 51 -19.86 -3.85 31.42
C LEU A 51 -18.94 -4.67 30.48
N TYR A 52 -18.42 -5.81 30.97
CA TYR A 52 -17.62 -6.74 30.15
C TYR A 52 -18.42 -7.30 28.97
N LEU A 53 -19.63 -7.79 29.23
CA LEU A 53 -20.52 -8.30 28.18
C LEU A 53 -20.82 -7.23 27.12
N GLY A 54 -21.14 -6.01 27.58
CA GLY A 54 -21.37 -4.87 26.71
C GLY A 54 -20.14 -4.51 25.85
N ALA A 55 -18.93 -4.58 26.42
CA ALA A 55 -17.70 -4.36 25.68
C ALA A 55 -17.48 -5.42 24.59
N MET A 56 -17.67 -6.71 24.89
CA MET A 56 -17.52 -7.79 23.91
C MET A 56 -18.56 -7.69 22.79
N ALA A 57 -19.81 -7.40 23.13
CA ALA A 57 -20.88 -7.18 22.16
C ALA A 57 -20.60 -5.95 21.29
N GLY A 58 -20.10 -4.87 21.88
CA GLY A 58 -19.71 -3.64 21.17
C GLY A 58 -18.59 -3.88 20.15
N LEU A 59 -17.54 -4.62 20.53
CA LEU A 59 -16.47 -5.01 19.60
C LEU A 59 -17.00 -5.83 18.42
N LEU A 60 -17.91 -6.77 18.68
CA LEU A 60 -18.53 -7.59 17.64
C LEU A 60 -19.37 -6.74 16.67
N VAL A 61 -20.23 -5.86 17.21
CA VAL A 61 -21.06 -4.94 16.40
C VAL A 61 -20.18 -4.03 15.54
N LEU A 62 -19.09 -3.50 16.11
CA LEU A 62 -18.16 -2.64 15.38
C LEU A 62 -17.42 -3.41 14.28
N GLY A 63 -17.02 -4.65 14.55
CA GLY A 63 -16.43 -5.55 13.56
C GLY A 63 -17.39 -5.85 12.40
N VAL A 64 -18.65 -6.19 12.69
CA VAL A 64 -19.68 -6.41 11.66
C VAL A 64 -19.94 -5.13 10.86
N ALA A 65 -20.04 -3.97 11.52
CA ALA A 65 -20.23 -2.69 10.85
C ALA A 65 -19.09 -2.36 9.87
N LEU A 66 -17.84 -2.64 10.26
CA LEU A 66 -16.67 -2.47 9.38
C LEU A 66 -16.70 -3.45 8.19
N ALA A 67 -17.05 -4.71 8.43
CA ALA A 67 -17.17 -5.72 7.38
C ALA A 67 -18.27 -5.37 6.35
N VAL A 68 -19.38 -4.79 6.80
CA VAL A 68 -20.47 -4.31 5.94
C VAL A 68 -20.07 -3.06 5.17
N ARG A 69 -19.45 -2.08 5.84
CA ARG A 69 -19.04 -0.81 5.20
C ARG A 69 -17.91 -1.00 4.18
N ARG A 70 -17.05 -2.02 4.35
CA ARG A 70 -15.92 -2.35 3.46
C ARG A 70 -14.99 -1.17 3.16
N GLN A 71 -14.97 -0.18 4.04
CA GLN A 71 -14.24 1.06 3.89
C GLN A 71 -13.89 1.56 5.29
N VAL A 72 -12.63 1.96 5.48
CA VAL A 72 -12.14 2.54 6.74
C VAL A 72 -11.43 3.84 6.43
N GLU A 73 -11.76 4.87 7.20
CA GLU A 73 -11.05 6.14 7.16
C GLU A 73 -9.98 6.17 8.25
N PRO A 74 -8.87 6.89 8.06
CA PRO A 74 -7.81 6.97 9.07
C PRO A 74 -8.30 7.41 10.46
N ALA A 75 -9.28 8.32 10.50
CA ALA A 75 -9.91 8.77 11.74
C ALA A 75 -10.67 7.63 12.44
N THR A 76 -11.42 6.83 11.68
CA THR A 76 -12.14 5.66 12.18
C THR A 76 -11.17 4.60 12.72
N THR A 77 -10.05 4.35 12.04
CA THR A 77 -9.05 3.39 12.54
C THR A 77 -8.42 3.86 13.84
N ALA A 78 -8.09 5.16 13.93
CA ALA A 78 -7.52 5.70 15.15
C ALA A 78 -8.51 5.66 16.32
N ALA A 79 -9.78 6.00 16.08
CA ALA A 79 -10.84 5.86 17.08
C ALA A 79 -10.98 4.39 17.52
N LEU A 80 -10.91 3.44 16.59
CA LEU A 80 -11.01 2.02 16.89
C LEU A 80 -9.87 1.52 17.79
N VAL A 81 -8.63 1.95 17.51
CA VAL A 81 -7.46 1.60 18.34
C VAL A 81 -7.64 2.12 19.76
N ILE A 82 -8.09 3.37 19.93
CA ILE A 82 -8.37 3.96 21.25
C ILE A 82 -9.51 3.21 21.96
N VAL A 83 -10.57 2.83 21.23
CA VAL A 83 -11.64 1.99 21.78
C VAL A 83 -11.07 0.66 22.26
N GLY A 84 -10.13 0.06 21.55
CA GLY A 84 -9.41 -1.14 21.98
C GLY A 84 -8.70 -0.97 23.32
N ASP A 85 -7.99 0.14 23.52
CA ASP A 85 -7.31 0.47 24.79
C ASP A 85 -8.32 0.61 25.94
N VAL A 86 -9.44 1.29 25.69
CA VAL A 86 -10.52 1.45 26.67
C VAL A 86 -11.15 0.11 27.01
N VAL A 87 -11.43 -0.73 26.01
CA VAL A 87 -11.99 -2.07 26.22
C VAL A 87 -11.02 -2.92 27.03
N TYR A 88 -9.71 -2.84 26.78
CA TYR A 88 -8.73 -3.53 27.61
C TYR A 88 -8.80 -3.10 29.08
N VAL A 89 -8.88 -1.79 29.36
CA VAL A 89 -9.04 -1.31 30.74
C VAL A 89 -10.34 -1.83 31.36
N VAL A 90 -11.45 -1.84 30.61
CA VAL A 90 -12.72 -2.42 31.08
C VAL A 90 -12.57 -3.91 31.42
N VAL A 91 -11.92 -4.68 30.54
CA VAL A 91 -11.65 -6.11 30.74
C VAL A 91 -10.83 -6.33 32.00
N ALA A 92 -9.73 -5.60 32.16
CA ALA A 92 -8.84 -5.74 33.31
C ALA A 92 -9.55 -5.42 34.64
N ARG A 93 -10.50 -4.49 34.64
CA ARG A 93 -11.26 -4.12 35.84
C ARG A 93 -12.42 -5.06 36.15
N ALA A 94 -12.90 -5.79 35.15
CA ALA A 94 -13.98 -6.76 35.31
C ALA A 94 -13.49 -8.15 35.75
N VAL A 95 -12.22 -8.46 35.52
CA VAL A 95 -11.58 -9.73 35.87
C VAL A 95 -11.16 -9.76 37.35
N THR A 96 -11.24 -10.93 37.99
CA THR A 96 -10.87 -11.13 39.41
C THR A 96 -9.38 -10.88 39.64
N ASP A 97 -8.50 -11.59 38.91
CA ASP A 97 -7.06 -11.37 38.88
C ASP A 97 -6.59 -10.88 37.49
N PRO A 98 -6.32 -9.56 37.35
CA PRO A 98 -5.91 -8.99 36.07
C PRO A 98 -4.56 -9.53 35.57
N LEU A 99 -3.67 -9.96 36.46
CA LEU A 99 -2.35 -10.46 36.08
C LEU A 99 -2.43 -11.84 35.43
N LEU A 100 -3.36 -12.68 35.90
CA LEU A 100 -3.52 -14.05 35.42
C LEU A 100 -4.36 -14.14 34.15
N TYR A 101 -5.51 -13.44 34.09
CA TYR A 101 -6.50 -13.63 33.03
C TYR A 101 -6.55 -12.49 32.00
N SER A 102 -5.98 -11.32 32.30
CA SER A 102 -5.97 -10.17 31.38
C SER A 102 -4.64 -9.41 31.37
N PRO A 103 -3.51 -10.10 31.11
CA PRO A 103 -2.21 -9.46 31.11
C PRO A 103 -2.16 -8.34 30.06
N PRO A 104 -1.30 -7.32 30.23
CA PRO A 104 -1.10 -6.23 29.26
C PRO A 104 -0.79 -6.70 27.83
N LEU A 105 -0.34 -7.95 27.65
CA LEU A 105 -0.18 -8.58 26.33
C LEU A 105 -1.45 -8.57 25.48
N MET A 106 -2.65 -8.44 26.06
CA MET A 106 -3.89 -8.26 25.28
C MET A 106 -3.89 -6.97 24.44
N LEU A 107 -3.13 -5.95 24.84
CA LEU A 107 -2.95 -4.72 24.05
C LEU A 107 -2.12 -4.93 22.78
N LEU A 108 -1.47 -6.10 22.61
CA LEU A 108 -0.69 -6.41 21.41
C LEU A 108 -1.50 -6.24 20.12
N PHE A 109 -2.80 -6.58 20.15
CA PHE A 109 -3.68 -6.39 19.00
C PHE A 109 -3.88 -4.90 18.65
N CYS A 110 -4.06 -4.04 19.66
CA CYS A 110 -4.21 -2.60 19.49
C CYS A 110 -2.91 -1.97 18.99
N CYS A 111 -1.79 -2.37 19.59
CA CYS A 111 -0.43 -2.00 19.21
C CYS A 111 -0.09 -2.38 17.76
N ALA A 112 -0.42 -3.60 17.34
CA ALA A 112 -0.22 -4.06 15.97
C ALA A 112 -1.06 -3.26 14.96
N ALA A 113 -2.34 -3.02 15.28
CA ALA A 113 -3.21 -2.18 14.47
C ALA A 113 -2.69 -0.73 14.39
N ALA A 114 -2.20 -0.18 15.51
CA ALA A 114 -1.61 1.15 15.56
C ALA A 114 -0.38 1.26 14.65
N ALA A 115 0.57 0.32 14.77
CA ALA A 115 1.78 0.29 13.94
C ALA A 115 1.47 0.19 12.44
N TRP A 116 0.41 -0.55 12.08
CA TRP A 116 0.05 -0.76 10.68
C TRP A 116 -0.79 0.37 10.08
N PHE A 117 -1.65 1.03 10.84
CA PHE A 117 -2.64 1.95 10.27
C PHE A 117 -2.48 3.42 10.70
N LEU A 118 -1.82 3.74 11.81
CA LEU A 118 -1.73 5.12 12.29
C LEU A 118 -0.56 5.88 11.66
N GLY A 119 -0.75 7.20 11.51
CA GLY A 119 0.32 8.14 11.22
C GLY A 119 1.19 8.42 12.45
N PRO A 120 2.39 9.03 12.29
CA PRO A 120 3.39 9.15 13.35
C PRO A 120 2.90 9.96 14.57
N ARG A 121 2.09 11.00 14.35
CA ARG A 121 1.53 11.82 15.44
C ARG A 121 0.51 11.03 16.28
N MET A 122 -0.38 10.30 15.61
CA MET A 122 -1.39 9.49 16.30
C MET A 122 -0.76 8.25 16.94
N LEU A 123 0.29 7.69 16.35
CA LEU A 123 1.06 6.60 16.93
C LEU A 123 1.69 7.02 18.26
N ALA A 124 2.37 8.18 18.30
CA ALA A 124 2.95 8.70 19.53
C ALA A 124 1.89 8.94 20.62
N LEU A 125 0.70 9.43 20.24
CA LEU A 125 -0.42 9.55 21.16
C LEU A 125 -0.86 8.17 21.69
N HIS A 126 -1.02 7.17 20.83
CA HIS A 126 -1.40 5.83 21.25
C HIS A 126 -0.36 5.19 22.17
N MET A 127 0.94 5.35 21.91
CA MET A 127 2.00 4.89 22.81
C MET A 127 1.86 5.49 24.22
N ALA A 128 1.58 6.79 24.31
CA ALA A 128 1.28 7.43 25.61
C ALA A 128 0.00 6.86 26.25
N LEU A 129 -1.04 6.56 25.46
CA LEU A 129 -2.27 5.95 25.95
C LEU A 129 -2.06 4.50 26.43
N VAL A 130 -1.15 3.73 25.83
CA VAL A 130 -0.78 2.38 26.27
C VAL A 130 -0.19 2.42 27.68
N VAL A 131 0.67 3.40 27.99
CA VAL A 131 1.21 3.60 29.35
C VAL A 131 0.07 3.86 30.35
N VAL A 132 -0.87 4.74 29.99
CA VAL A 132 -2.03 5.06 30.83
C VAL A 132 -2.96 3.85 31.00
N ALA A 133 -3.20 3.09 29.94
CA ALA A 133 -4.03 1.89 29.96
C ALA A 133 -3.42 0.80 30.85
N CYS A 134 -2.10 0.57 30.76
CA CYS A 134 -1.37 -0.32 31.66
C CYS A 134 -1.48 0.15 33.12
N ALA A 135 -1.21 1.43 33.39
CA ALA A 135 -1.30 2.00 34.74
C ALA A 135 -2.70 1.84 35.32
N ALA A 136 -3.74 2.10 34.53
CA ALA A 136 -5.11 1.86 34.93
C ALA A 136 -5.36 0.36 35.18
N ALA A 137 -5.11 -0.50 34.22
CA ALA A 137 -5.40 -1.92 34.33
C ALA A 137 -4.75 -2.59 35.56
N LEU A 138 -3.52 -2.20 35.89
CA LEU A 138 -2.73 -2.77 36.98
C LEU A 138 -2.93 -2.05 38.33
N ALA A 139 -3.67 -0.94 38.36
CA ALA A 139 -3.90 -0.17 39.57
C ALA A 139 -4.62 -1.02 40.64
N GLY A 140 -4.02 -1.12 41.82
CA GLY A 140 -4.53 -1.92 42.93
C GLY A 140 -4.16 -3.40 42.87
N SER A 141 -3.46 -3.85 41.83
CA SER A 141 -2.93 -5.23 41.73
C SER A 141 -1.58 -5.41 42.41
N TYR A 142 -0.91 -4.31 42.80
CA TYR A 142 0.40 -4.32 43.46
C TYR A 142 0.33 -3.61 44.82
N PRO A 143 1.07 -4.10 45.83
CA PRO A 143 1.05 -3.54 47.19
C PRO A 143 1.72 -2.17 47.28
N ASP A 144 2.75 -1.92 46.46
CA ASP A 144 3.56 -0.69 46.51
C ASP A 144 3.51 0.08 45.20
N ALA A 145 3.58 1.41 45.28
CA ALA A 145 3.63 2.26 44.08
C ALA A 145 4.87 2.01 43.21
N ALA A 146 5.99 1.59 43.82
CA ALA A 146 7.23 1.32 43.10
C ALA A 146 7.11 0.06 42.22
N SER A 147 6.53 -1.03 42.75
CA SER A 147 6.34 -2.27 41.98
C SER A 147 5.31 -2.09 40.86
N LEU A 148 4.24 -1.33 41.12
CA LEU A 148 3.30 -0.90 40.08
C LEU A 148 4.02 -0.12 38.96
N ALA A 149 4.82 0.90 39.33
CA ALA A 149 5.52 1.73 38.35
C ALA A 149 6.49 0.91 37.49
N VAL A 150 7.24 -0.01 38.10
CA VAL A 150 8.13 -0.93 37.37
C VAL A 150 7.34 -1.81 36.41
N GLN A 151 6.24 -2.41 36.86
CA GLN A 151 5.45 -3.30 36.01
C GLN A 151 4.81 -2.55 34.84
N VAL A 152 4.27 -1.36 35.08
CA VAL A 152 3.70 -0.51 34.03
C VAL A 152 4.78 -0.13 33.03
N ALA A 153 5.96 0.29 33.51
CA ALA A 153 7.09 0.66 32.65
C ALA A 153 7.54 -0.53 31.79
N VAL A 154 7.73 -1.71 32.37
CA VAL A 154 8.15 -2.91 31.62
C VAL A 154 7.15 -3.27 30.52
N ASN A 155 5.85 -3.35 30.85
CA ASN A 155 4.84 -3.73 29.86
C ASN A 155 4.67 -2.69 28.76
N ALA A 156 4.56 -1.42 29.13
CA ALA A 156 4.39 -0.34 28.16
C ALA A 156 5.61 -0.22 27.25
N VAL A 157 6.84 -0.24 27.81
CA VAL A 157 8.07 -0.18 27.02
C VAL A 157 8.19 -1.35 26.05
N VAL A 158 7.85 -2.57 26.47
CA VAL A 158 7.88 -3.75 25.58
C VAL A 158 6.88 -3.60 24.44
N LEU A 159 5.63 -3.23 24.75
CA LEU A 159 4.58 -3.03 23.75
C LEU A 159 4.94 -1.89 22.77
N ASP A 160 5.44 -0.78 23.30
CA ASP A 160 5.82 0.40 22.51
C ASP A 160 7.06 0.15 21.64
N LEU A 161 8.06 -0.59 22.14
CA LEU A 161 9.23 -0.99 21.35
C LEU A 161 8.84 -1.88 20.18
N VAL A 162 7.97 -2.86 20.42
CA VAL A 162 7.45 -3.73 19.36
C VAL A 162 6.66 -2.90 18.35
N THR A 163 5.76 -2.04 18.81
CA THR A 163 4.94 -1.15 17.97
C THR A 163 5.80 -0.25 17.10
N LEU A 164 6.79 0.41 17.70
CA LEU A 164 7.73 1.28 17.01
C LEU A 164 8.59 0.49 16.01
N GLY A 165 9.08 -0.69 16.39
CA GLY A 165 9.84 -1.58 15.53
C GLY A 165 9.06 -1.97 14.27
N VAL A 166 7.82 -2.42 14.42
CA VAL A 166 6.94 -2.77 13.29
C VAL A 166 6.65 -1.55 12.42
N PHE A 167 6.35 -0.39 13.02
CA PHE A 167 6.10 0.85 12.27
C PHE A 167 7.30 1.29 11.43
N LEU A 168 8.51 1.25 12.02
CA LEU A 168 9.74 1.61 11.33
C LEU A 168 10.10 0.60 10.24
N LEU A 169 9.94 -0.69 10.51
CA LEU A 169 10.17 -1.75 9.53
C LEU A 169 9.24 -1.60 8.33
N ARG A 170 7.94 -1.40 8.58
CA ARG A 170 6.95 -1.13 7.54
C ARG A 170 7.36 0.05 6.67
N ARG A 171 7.70 1.20 7.28
CA ARG A 171 8.16 2.39 6.55
C ARG A 171 9.45 2.14 5.77
N ARG A 172 10.36 1.33 6.31
CA ARG A 172 11.60 0.97 5.60
C ARG A 172 11.29 0.12 4.38
N VAL A 173 10.44 -0.88 4.51
CA VAL A 173 9.99 -1.73 3.40
C VAL A 173 9.27 -0.91 2.34
N GLU A 174 8.34 -0.03 2.73
CA GLU A 174 7.65 0.87 1.79
C GLU A 174 8.63 1.77 1.02
N ARG A 175 9.65 2.31 1.70
CA ARG A 175 10.72 3.10 1.06
C ARG A 175 11.55 2.26 0.12
N LEU A 176 12.01 1.09 0.54
CA LEU A 176 12.80 0.19 -0.30
C LEU A 176 12.01 -0.24 -1.54
N LEU A 177 10.73 -0.57 -1.39
CA LEU A 177 9.85 -0.89 -2.52
C LEU A 177 9.66 0.32 -3.45
N ALA A 178 9.51 1.53 -2.89
CA ALA A 178 9.44 2.75 -3.68
C ALA A 178 10.75 3.04 -4.43
N ASP A 179 11.90 2.77 -3.80
CA ASP A 179 13.23 2.94 -4.38
C ASP A 179 13.48 1.90 -5.47
N THR A 180 13.14 0.62 -5.27
CA THR A 180 13.21 -0.42 -6.31
C THR A 180 12.32 -0.07 -7.51
N ARG A 181 11.10 0.43 -7.25
CA ARG A 181 10.21 0.95 -8.30
C ARG A 181 10.78 2.20 -8.99
N ALA A 182 11.61 2.99 -8.29
CA ALA A 182 12.28 4.17 -8.84
C ALA A 182 13.56 3.84 -9.62
N LEU A 183 14.26 2.78 -9.24
CA LEU A 183 15.52 2.33 -9.86
C LEU A 183 15.31 1.62 -11.19
N SER A 184 14.10 1.18 -11.51
CA SER A 184 13.77 0.75 -12.86
C SER A 184 13.66 1.98 -13.76
N SER A 185 14.71 2.30 -14.51
CA SER A 185 14.72 3.38 -15.52
C SER A 185 14.15 2.91 -16.87
N THR A 186 13.96 1.60 -17.03
CA THR A 186 13.58 0.97 -18.29
C THR A 186 12.31 0.15 -18.13
N ASP A 187 11.52 0.06 -19.18
CA ASP A 187 10.39 -0.86 -19.28
C ASP A 187 10.92 -2.29 -19.48
N PRO A 188 10.50 -3.27 -18.67
CA PRO A 188 11.07 -4.62 -18.70
C PRO A 188 10.71 -5.41 -19.96
N LEU A 189 9.60 -5.08 -20.64
CA LEU A 189 9.20 -5.74 -21.88
C LEU A 189 10.00 -5.20 -23.06
N THR A 190 10.09 -3.87 -23.20
CA THR A 190 10.64 -3.21 -24.40
C THR A 190 12.11 -2.81 -24.26
N GLY A 191 12.66 -2.75 -23.04
CA GLY A 191 14.01 -2.23 -22.76
C GLY A 191 14.17 -0.71 -22.94
N LEU A 192 13.12 -0.02 -23.39
CA LEU A 192 13.10 1.44 -23.55
C LEU A 192 13.04 2.16 -22.21
N ALA A 193 13.35 3.45 -22.18
CA ALA A 193 13.16 4.24 -20.96
C ALA A 193 11.69 4.18 -20.54
N ASN A 194 11.36 3.98 -19.28
CA ASN A 194 9.96 3.96 -18.88
C ASN A 194 9.37 5.39 -18.82
N ARG A 195 8.03 5.47 -18.69
CA ARG A 195 7.31 6.76 -18.68
C ARG A 195 7.85 7.72 -17.63
N ARG A 196 8.28 7.21 -16.47
CA ARG A 196 8.84 8.01 -15.39
C ARG A 196 10.19 8.63 -15.81
N CYS A 197 11.08 7.83 -16.39
CA CYS A 197 12.35 8.28 -16.92
C CYS A 197 12.13 9.38 -17.99
N LEU A 198 11.15 9.21 -18.88
CA LEU A 198 10.77 10.23 -19.88
C LEU A 198 10.35 11.56 -19.22
N VAL A 199 9.46 11.51 -18.21
CA VAL A 199 8.99 12.71 -17.49
C VAL A 199 10.13 13.39 -16.72
N GLU A 200 11.01 12.62 -16.08
CA GLU A 200 12.18 13.16 -15.37
C GLU A 200 13.22 13.77 -16.32
N GLN A 201 13.35 13.25 -17.54
CA GLN A 201 14.28 13.76 -18.56
C GLN A 201 13.72 14.94 -19.36
N ALA A 202 12.40 15.06 -19.54
CA ALA A 202 11.79 16.11 -20.35
C ALA A 202 12.23 17.55 -19.97
N PRO A 203 12.31 17.95 -18.68
CA PRO A 203 12.82 19.27 -18.29
C PRO A 203 14.30 19.49 -18.64
N ARG A 204 15.11 18.41 -18.71
CA ARG A 204 16.52 18.48 -19.13
C ARG A 204 16.61 18.73 -20.63
N ILE A 205 15.81 18.01 -21.42
CA ILE A 205 15.72 18.16 -22.88
C ILE A 205 15.23 19.57 -23.24
N TRP A 206 14.21 20.10 -22.54
CA TRP A 206 13.74 21.47 -22.77
C TRP A 206 14.80 22.53 -22.48
N ARG A 207 15.53 22.39 -21.37
CA ARG A 207 16.64 23.31 -21.03
C ARG A 207 17.77 23.20 -22.04
N GLN A 208 18.06 22.01 -22.55
CA GLN A 208 19.05 21.81 -23.60
C GLN A 208 18.61 22.47 -24.91
N ALA A 209 17.38 22.23 -25.36
CA ALA A 209 16.82 22.84 -26.58
C ALA A 209 16.94 24.37 -26.55
N ARG A 210 16.58 24.99 -25.41
CA ARG A 210 16.70 26.44 -25.23
C ARG A 210 18.14 26.94 -25.31
N ARG A 211 19.10 26.21 -24.75
CA ARG A 211 20.53 26.58 -24.78
C ARG A 211 21.11 26.46 -26.19
N ASP A 212 20.74 25.39 -26.90
CA ASP A 212 21.34 25.05 -28.19
C ASP A 212 20.58 25.69 -29.38
N GLY A 213 19.56 26.52 -29.11
CA GLY A 213 18.71 27.13 -30.15
C GLY A 213 17.85 26.11 -30.94
N GLN A 214 17.66 24.92 -30.38
CA GLN A 214 16.91 23.82 -30.97
C GLN A 214 15.44 23.83 -30.50
N ARG A 215 14.58 23.05 -31.17
CA ARG A 215 13.19 22.82 -30.77
C ARG A 215 13.07 21.43 -30.14
N VAL A 216 12.16 21.28 -29.20
CA VAL A 216 11.75 19.94 -28.72
C VAL A 216 10.62 19.44 -29.61
N VAL A 217 10.74 18.18 -30.05
CA VAL A 217 9.72 17.46 -30.81
C VAL A 217 9.29 16.27 -29.98
N SER A 218 7.99 16.00 -29.96
CA SER A 218 7.40 14.81 -29.38
C SER A 218 6.60 14.08 -30.45
N LEU A 219 6.75 12.77 -30.52
CA LEU A 219 5.95 11.88 -31.35
C LEU A 219 5.23 10.89 -30.44
N VAL A 220 3.95 10.68 -30.70
CA VAL A 220 3.16 9.62 -30.10
C VAL A 220 2.85 8.63 -31.22
N LEU A 221 3.22 7.38 -31.01
CA LEU A 221 3.02 6.24 -31.90
C LEU A 221 2.02 5.32 -31.24
N ASP A 222 1.06 4.83 -32.00
CA ASP A 222 0.10 3.82 -31.57
C ASP A 222 0.17 2.65 -32.57
N LEU A 223 0.10 1.41 -32.08
CA LEU A 223 0.11 0.23 -32.94
C LEU A 223 -1.31 -0.09 -33.42
N ASP A 224 -1.58 0.21 -34.69
CA ASP A 224 -2.89 -0.04 -35.29
C ASP A 224 -3.33 -1.50 -35.10
N HIS A 225 -4.58 -1.67 -34.64
CA HIS A 225 -5.22 -2.98 -34.47
C HIS A 225 -4.50 -3.97 -33.55
N PHE A 226 -3.59 -3.53 -32.66
CA PHE A 226 -2.83 -4.41 -31.76
C PHE A 226 -3.71 -5.34 -30.90
N LYS A 227 -4.88 -4.86 -30.45
CA LYS A 227 -5.88 -5.71 -29.78
C LYS A 227 -6.33 -6.91 -30.62
N ARG A 228 -6.58 -6.71 -31.93
CA ARG A 228 -6.98 -7.81 -32.82
C ARG A 228 -5.85 -8.83 -33.01
N LEU A 229 -4.60 -8.37 -33.04
CA LEU A 229 -3.43 -9.23 -33.10
C LEU A 229 -3.32 -10.10 -31.83
N ASN A 230 -3.50 -9.50 -30.65
CA ASN A 230 -3.53 -10.22 -29.38
C ASN A 230 -4.70 -11.23 -29.30
N ASP A 231 -5.89 -10.84 -29.76
CA ASP A 231 -7.06 -11.71 -29.76
C ASP A 231 -6.88 -12.92 -30.71
N ALA A 232 -6.14 -12.75 -31.81
CA ALA A 232 -5.92 -13.79 -32.82
C ALA A 232 -4.71 -14.71 -32.51
N HIS A 233 -3.62 -14.17 -31.96
CA HIS A 233 -2.35 -14.90 -31.81
C HIS A 233 -1.88 -15.03 -30.35
N GLY A 234 -2.62 -14.46 -29.41
CA GLY A 234 -2.30 -14.47 -27.98
C GLY A 234 -1.30 -13.39 -27.57
N HIS A 235 -1.32 -13.04 -26.28
CA HIS A 235 -0.50 -11.98 -25.70
C HIS A 235 1.02 -12.19 -25.88
N ALA A 236 1.50 -13.43 -25.91
CA ALA A 236 2.92 -13.72 -26.10
C ALA A 236 3.45 -13.23 -27.46
N VAL A 237 2.63 -13.32 -28.52
CA VAL A 237 2.98 -12.83 -29.87
C VAL A 237 2.92 -11.30 -29.91
N GLY A 238 1.93 -10.68 -29.26
CA GLY A 238 1.88 -9.22 -29.11
C GLY A 238 3.09 -8.65 -28.38
N ASP A 239 3.56 -9.33 -27.34
CA ASP A 239 4.76 -8.95 -26.59
C ASP A 239 6.04 -9.01 -27.45
N GLU A 240 6.12 -9.94 -28.41
CA GLU A 240 7.24 -10.04 -29.37
C GLU A 240 7.21 -8.90 -30.39
N VAL A 241 6.02 -8.57 -30.90
CA VAL A 241 5.81 -7.42 -31.78
C VAL A 241 6.23 -6.14 -31.06
N LEU A 242 5.79 -5.93 -29.80
CA LEU A 242 6.19 -4.78 -29.00
C LEU A 242 7.71 -4.68 -28.81
N ARG A 243 8.38 -5.80 -28.53
CA ARG A 243 9.85 -5.89 -28.43
C ARG A 243 10.54 -5.48 -29.72
N SER A 244 10.03 -5.94 -30.86
CA SER A 244 10.59 -5.67 -32.18
C SER A 244 10.43 -4.20 -32.57
N VAL A 245 9.25 -3.62 -32.33
CA VAL A 245 8.98 -2.19 -32.57
C VAL A 245 9.84 -1.32 -31.66
N ALA A 246 9.98 -1.69 -30.39
CA ALA A 246 10.86 -0.98 -29.45
C ALA A 246 12.32 -0.99 -29.88
N ALA A 247 12.83 -2.14 -30.35
CA ALA A 247 14.19 -2.27 -30.87
C ALA A 247 14.40 -1.38 -32.12
N ALA A 248 13.45 -1.36 -33.05
CA ALA A 248 13.49 -0.50 -34.23
C ALA A 248 13.52 0.99 -33.85
N LEU A 249 12.72 1.40 -32.86
CA LEU A 249 12.70 2.78 -32.36
C LEU A 249 14.00 3.16 -31.65
N ALA A 250 14.57 2.25 -30.86
CA ALA A 250 15.86 2.46 -30.20
C ALA A 250 17.00 2.62 -31.22
N ALA A 251 17.02 1.81 -32.28
CA ALA A 251 18.02 1.89 -33.34
C ALA A 251 17.90 3.19 -34.16
N ALA A 252 16.69 3.68 -34.38
CA ALA A 252 16.45 4.91 -35.15
C ALA A 252 16.77 6.20 -34.37
N CYS A 253 16.70 6.16 -33.03
CA CYS A 253 16.90 7.33 -32.18
C CYS A 253 18.34 7.38 -31.64
N ALA A 254 19.18 8.23 -32.21
CA ALA A 254 20.60 8.37 -31.83
C ALA A 254 20.86 8.78 -30.36
N ARG A 255 19.85 9.30 -29.65
CA ARG A 255 19.87 9.56 -28.20
C ARG A 255 18.48 9.23 -27.65
N PRO A 256 18.32 8.17 -26.85
CA PRO A 256 17.00 7.66 -26.52
C PRO A 256 16.32 8.58 -25.50
N THR A 257 15.18 9.13 -25.88
CA THR A 257 14.10 9.42 -24.92
C THR A 257 12.81 8.85 -25.48
N CYS A 258 12.87 7.57 -25.82
CA CYS A 258 11.73 6.76 -26.23
C CYS A 258 11.20 6.03 -25.00
N SER A 259 9.89 6.04 -24.82
CA SER A 259 9.23 5.39 -23.70
C SER A 259 7.88 4.83 -24.09
N PRO A 260 7.52 3.62 -23.64
CA PRO A 260 6.13 3.19 -23.66
C PRO A 260 5.31 4.11 -22.76
N ALA A 261 4.18 4.61 -23.27
CA ALA A 261 3.22 5.40 -22.50
C ALA A 261 2.14 4.50 -21.91
N ARG A 262 1.60 3.56 -22.70
CA ARG A 262 0.57 2.58 -22.31
C ARG A 262 0.52 1.40 -23.29
N GLY A 263 1.10 0.25 -22.94
CA GLY A 263 0.91 -1.01 -23.69
C GLY A 263 1.34 -0.93 -25.15
N GLU A 264 0.42 -0.50 -26.02
CA GLU A 264 0.55 -0.27 -27.47
C GLU A 264 1.01 1.16 -27.85
N GLU A 265 0.85 2.14 -26.96
CA GLU A 265 1.27 3.54 -27.18
C GLU A 265 2.75 3.75 -26.79
N LEU A 266 3.54 4.26 -27.74
CA LEU A 266 4.96 4.60 -27.60
C LEU A 266 5.16 6.11 -27.79
N VAL A 267 5.94 6.74 -26.92
CA VAL A 267 6.24 8.17 -26.97
C VAL A 267 7.73 8.37 -27.19
N VAL A 268 8.08 9.19 -28.17
CA VAL A 268 9.45 9.58 -28.48
C VAL A 268 9.59 11.08 -28.28
N ILE A 269 10.53 11.51 -27.42
CA ILE A 269 10.88 12.92 -27.26
C ILE A 269 12.32 13.14 -27.73
N GLY A 270 12.54 14.18 -28.53
CA GLY A 270 13.85 14.49 -29.09
C GLY A 270 14.06 15.96 -29.38
N LEU A 271 15.30 16.28 -29.77
CA LEU A 271 15.68 17.62 -30.22
C LEU A 271 15.65 17.68 -31.76
N GLY A 272 15.02 18.71 -32.30
CA GLY A 272 14.97 19.01 -33.73
C GLY A 272 15.66 20.33 -34.05
N THR A 273 16.34 20.41 -35.19
CA THR A 273 16.86 21.67 -35.72
C THR A 273 15.78 22.41 -36.53
N ARG A 274 15.90 23.73 -36.63
CA ARG A 274 14.92 24.57 -37.35
C ARG A 274 14.97 24.23 -38.84
N GLY A 275 13.91 23.61 -39.37
CA GLY A 275 13.84 23.16 -40.76
C GLY A 275 14.15 21.67 -40.99
N SER A 276 14.63 20.94 -39.99
CA SER A 276 14.70 19.47 -40.05
C SER A 276 13.36 18.88 -39.59
N LYS A 277 12.74 18.03 -40.41
CA LYS A 277 11.74 17.08 -39.89
C LYS A 277 12.46 16.18 -38.89
N LEU A 278 11.83 15.85 -37.76
CA LEU A 278 12.25 14.69 -36.98
C LEU A 278 12.09 13.50 -37.93
N ALA A 279 13.18 13.12 -38.59
CA ALA A 279 13.19 11.98 -39.47
C ALA A 279 13.23 10.75 -38.57
N VAL A 280 12.06 10.36 -38.03
CA VAL A 280 11.83 8.94 -37.82
C VAL A 280 11.91 8.37 -39.24
N PRO A 281 12.94 7.58 -39.56
CA PRO A 281 13.12 7.09 -40.91
C PRO A 281 11.81 6.46 -41.38
N GLY A 282 11.41 6.71 -42.63
CA GLY A 282 10.24 6.03 -43.20
C GLY A 282 10.33 4.51 -43.08
N SER A 283 11.54 3.95 -42.93
CA SER A 283 11.80 2.54 -42.61
C SER A 283 11.34 2.08 -41.23
N VAL A 284 11.14 2.95 -40.24
CA VAL A 284 10.57 2.59 -38.93
C VAL A 284 9.03 2.51 -39.01
N LEU A 285 8.41 3.36 -39.83
CA LEU A 285 6.95 3.34 -40.08
C LEU A 285 6.55 2.31 -41.14
N ALA A 286 7.43 2.02 -42.11
CA ALA A 286 7.21 1.06 -43.19
C ALA A 286 7.81 -0.34 -42.90
N GLY A 287 8.65 -0.45 -41.87
CA GLY A 287 9.33 -1.69 -41.46
C GLY A 287 8.90 -2.19 -40.09
N LEU A 288 7.68 -1.88 -39.63
CA LEU A 288 7.10 -2.57 -38.47
C LEU A 288 6.95 -4.04 -38.88
N PRO A 289 7.71 -4.97 -38.26
CA PRO A 289 7.88 -6.32 -38.78
C PRO A 289 6.71 -7.20 -38.34
N THR A 290 5.47 -6.81 -38.60
CA THR A 290 4.34 -7.68 -38.25
C THR A 290 4.40 -8.97 -39.07
N ALA A 291 4.78 -8.88 -40.35
CA ALA A 291 4.90 -10.04 -41.24
C ALA A 291 6.17 -10.88 -40.98
N GLU A 292 7.33 -10.24 -40.72
CA GLU A 292 8.59 -10.97 -40.42
C GLU A 292 8.55 -11.65 -39.06
N VAL A 293 7.98 -11.03 -38.02
CA VAL A 293 7.82 -11.66 -36.69
C VAL A 293 6.83 -12.83 -36.74
N LEU A 294 5.73 -12.72 -37.49
CA LEU A 294 4.81 -13.84 -37.69
C LEU A 294 5.46 -15.00 -38.47
N ALA A 295 6.31 -14.69 -39.45
CA ALA A 295 7.07 -15.69 -40.21
C ALA A 295 8.15 -16.40 -39.37
N ASP A 296 8.90 -15.66 -38.53
CA ASP A 296 9.91 -16.23 -37.62
C ASP A 296 9.30 -17.09 -36.51
N LEU A 297 8.04 -16.83 -36.14
CA LEU A 297 7.26 -17.63 -35.18
C LEU A 297 6.52 -18.81 -35.82
N GLY A 298 6.69 -19.04 -37.14
CA GLY A 298 6.06 -20.15 -37.86
C GLY A 298 4.53 -20.06 -37.96
N GLN A 299 3.95 -18.87 -37.82
CA GLN A 299 2.51 -18.62 -37.93
C GLN A 299 2.14 -18.24 -39.38
N PRO A 300 1.00 -18.71 -39.91
CA PRO A 300 0.59 -18.35 -41.26
C PRO A 300 0.25 -16.85 -41.34
N VAL A 301 0.89 -16.14 -42.28
CA VAL A 301 0.57 -14.75 -42.62
C VAL A 301 -0.73 -14.76 -43.44
N GLY A 302 -1.85 -14.43 -42.79
CA GLY A 302 -3.18 -14.33 -43.39
C GLY A 302 -3.55 -12.93 -43.83
#